data_AF-A0AAW8ESN2-F1
#
_entry.id   AF-A0AAW8ESN2-F1
#
_cell.length_a   1.000
_cell.length_b   1.000
_cell.length_c   1.000
_cell.angle_alpha   90.00
_cell.angle_beta   90.00
_cell.angle_gamma   90.00
#
_symmetry.space_group_name_H-M   'P 1'
#
loop_
_entity.id
_entity.type
_entity.pdbx_description
1 polymer ?
#
loop_
_entity_poly.entity_id
_entity_poly.type
_entity_poly.pdbx_seq_one_letter_code
_entity_poly.pdbx_strand_id
1 'polypeptide(L)'
;MTDAQVSLDERLGPVSVEGSALADQIFDIVGNAIVEGTLEPGEKVNDKELAAALGISRTPVREALQRLTWVGLVEVAPSRYTRVTEITDEMVSSTLEYMGMQASIALQLAMRRMDADELTDAVGILDRVVAATEAGEAEAMMNESLALLEYLVGKSANPVFAAMMAETSLLVARNLRHLRPEEGSAADRIECFREMRAAMLAGDADSAEKWFRKQHGIGVDTSL
;
A
#
# COMPACT_ATOMS: atom_id res chain seq x y z
N MET A 1 -43.34 18.16 25.15
CA MET A 1 -42.72 18.07 23.81
C MET A 1 -41.69 16.97 23.90
N THR A 2 -42.06 15.81 23.38
CA THR A 2 -41.43 14.52 23.60
C THR A 2 -40.42 14.29 22.48
N ASP A 3 -39.13 14.27 22.80
CA ASP A 3 -38.12 13.80 21.85
C ASP A 3 -37.90 12.32 22.16
N ALA A 4 -38.60 11.46 21.40
CA ALA A 4 -38.47 10.03 21.50
C ALA A 4 -37.08 9.65 20.99
N GLN A 5 -36.24 9.11 21.87
CA GLN A 5 -35.03 8.40 21.47
C GLN A 5 -35.45 7.18 20.63
N VAL A 6 -35.46 7.36 19.31
CA VAL A 6 -35.62 6.27 18.33
C VAL A 6 -34.57 5.20 18.64
N SER A 7 -35.00 3.95 18.75
CA SER A 7 -34.13 2.86 19.18
C SER A 7 -33.01 2.62 18.15
N LEU A 8 -31.86 2.15 18.60
CA LEU A 8 -30.73 1.88 17.69
C LEU A 8 -31.10 0.82 16.62
N ASP A 9 -31.99 -0.11 16.97
CA ASP A 9 -32.50 -1.15 16.08
C ASP A 9 -33.38 -0.58 14.96
N GLU A 10 -34.20 0.45 15.27
CA GLU A 10 -34.97 1.19 14.26
C GLU A 10 -34.06 2.06 13.37
N ARG A 11 -32.88 2.45 13.87
CA ARG A 11 -31.93 3.32 13.13
C ARG A 11 -30.98 2.55 12.23
N LEU A 12 -30.64 1.30 12.57
CA LEU A 12 -29.58 0.54 11.89
C LEU A 12 -30.09 -0.72 11.17
N GLY A 13 -31.22 -1.32 11.58
CA GLY A 13 -31.70 -2.59 11.01
C GLY A 13 -30.70 -3.75 11.20
N PRO A 14 -31.06 -4.99 10.85
CA PRO A 14 -30.16 -6.13 11.04
C PRO A 14 -29.01 -6.11 10.03
N VAL A 15 -27.78 -6.29 10.52
CA VAL A 15 -26.57 -6.55 9.72
C VAL A 15 -26.38 -8.06 9.57
N SER A 16 -26.26 -8.56 8.34
CA SER A 16 -25.80 -9.92 8.07
C SER A 16 -24.28 -9.98 8.13
N VAL A 17 -23.74 -10.31 9.30
CA VAL A 17 -22.28 -10.30 9.59
C VAL A 17 -21.52 -11.40 8.82
N GLU A 18 -22.20 -12.47 8.40
CA GLU A 18 -21.56 -13.63 7.73
C GLU A 18 -21.06 -13.33 6.30
N GLY A 19 -21.62 -12.31 5.63
CA GLY A 19 -21.21 -11.93 4.27
C GLY A 19 -19.93 -11.11 4.20
N SER A 20 -19.76 -10.14 5.11
CA SER A 20 -18.64 -9.18 5.10
C SER A 20 -17.30 -9.86 5.33
N ALA A 21 -17.18 -10.70 6.36
CA ALA A 21 -15.91 -11.36 6.67
C ALA A 21 -15.48 -12.34 5.57
N LEU A 22 -16.43 -12.94 4.85
CA LEU A 22 -16.14 -13.81 3.71
C LEU A 22 -15.76 -12.99 2.47
N ALA A 23 -16.43 -11.86 2.22
CA ALA A 23 -16.04 -10.92 1.16
C ALA A 23 -14.63 -10.37 1.36
N ASP A 24 -14.23 -10.08 2.61
CA ASP A 24 -12.89 -9.62 2.94
C ASP A 24 -11.83 -10.70 2.64
N GLN A 25 -12.10 -11.96 3.02
CA GLN A 25 -11.22 -13.08 2.67
C GLN A 25 -11.09 -13.28 1.15
N ILE A 26 -12.19 -13.14 0.40
CA ILE A 26 -12.17 -13.24 -1.07
C ILE A 26 -11.40 -12.07 -1.67
N PHE A 27 -11.54 -10.87 -1.12
CA PHE A 27 -10.77 -9.69 -1.52
C PHE A 27 -9.27 -9.97 -1.41
N ASP A 28 -8.82 -10.52 -0.28
CA ASP A 28 -7.40 -10.86 -0.08
C ASP A 28 -6.95 -11.98 -1.03
N ILE A 29 -7.74 -13.05 -1.20
CA ILE A 29 -7.40 -14.18 -2.09
C ILE A 29 -7.23 -13.70 -3.54
N VAL A 30 -8.21 -12.97 -4.06
CA VAL A 30 -8.21 -12.50 -5.45
C VAL A 30 -7.19 -11.39 -5.64
N GLY A 31 -7.07 -10.48 -4.68
CA GLY A 31 -6.08 -9.41 -4.70
C GLY A 31 -4.65 -9.94 -4.74
N ASN A 32 -4.33 -10.92 -3.89
CA ASN A 32 -3.03 -11.60 -3.92
C ASN A 32 -2.80 -12.36 -5.23
N ALA A 33 -3.82 -13.05 -5.77
CA ALA A 33 -3.70 -13.70 -7.08
C ALA A 33 -3.38 -12.70 -8.21
N ILE A 34 -3.91 -11.47 -8.16
CA ILE A 34 -3.56 -10.39 -9.10
C ILE A 34 -2.12 -9.89 -8.85
N VAL A 35 -1.73 -9.66 -7.59
CA VAL A 35 -0.37 -9.24 -7.22
C VAL A 35 0.67 -10.27 -7.67
N GLU A 36 0.40 -11.56 -7.49
CA GLU A 36 1.29 -12.67 -7.87
C GLU A 36 1.24 -12.96 -9.38
N GLY A 37 0.26 -12.42 -10.09
CA GLY A 37 0.09 -12.61 -11.55
C GLY A 37 -0.52 -13.95 -11.91
N THR A 38 -1.10 -14.66 -10.94
CA THR A 38 -2.00 -15.79 -11.19
C THR A 38 -3.24 -15.32 -11.97
N LEU A 39 -3.70 -14.09 -11.70
CA LEU A 39 -4.64 -13.37 -12.56
C LEU A 39 -3.89 -12.25 -13.29
N GLU A 40 -3.88 -12.30 -14.62
CA GLU A 40 -3.07 -11.41 -15.45
C GLU A 40 -3.76 -10.07 -15.74
N PRO A 41 -3.01 -8.98 -15.98
CA PRO A 41 -3.59 -7.73 -16.47
C PRO A 41 -4.48 -7.94 -17.70
N GLY A 42 -5.66 -7.32 -17.71
CA GLY A 42 -6.65 -7.48 -18.79
C GLY A 42 -7.47 -8.77 -18.75
N GLU A 43 -7.12 -9.74 -17.90
CA GLU A 43 -7.85 -11.01 -17.75
C GLU A 43 -9.28 -10.77 -17.24
N LYS A 44 -10.25 -11.43 -17.87
CA LYS A 44 -11.66 -11.36 -17.44
C LYS A 44 -11.87 -12.16 -16.16
N VAL A 45 -12.47 -11.51 -15.16
CA VAL A 45 -12.82 -12.14 -13.89
C VAL A 45 -14.33 -12.39 -13.85
N ASN A 46 -14.73 -13.66 -13.92
CA ASN A 46 -16.13 -14.07 -13.90
C ASN A 46 -16.57 -14.46 -12.49
N ASP A 47 -17.53 -13.72 -11.92
CA ASP A 47 -18.03 -13.93 -10.57
C ASP A 47 -18.63 -15.34 -10.35
N LYS A 48 -19.22 -15.94 -11.38
CA LYS A 48 -19.80 -17.29 -11.33
C LYS A 48 -18.72 -18.36 -11.29
N GLU A 49 -17.65 -18.20 -12.08
CA GLU A 49 -16.53 -19.14 -12.13
C GLU A 49 -15.74 -19.06 -10.83
N LEU A 50 -15.49 -17.84 -10.33
CA LEU A 50 -14.81 -17.61 -9.06
C LEU A 50 -15.62 -18.18 -7.88
N ALA A 51 -16.93 -17.97 -7.84
CA ALA A 51 -17.80 -18.57 -6.82
C ALA A 51 -17.76 -20.11 -6.86
N ALA A 52 -17.78 -20.71 -8.06
CA ALA A 52 -17.69 -22.16 -8.22
C ALA A 52 -16.33 -22.71 -7.78
N ALA A 53 -15.23 -22.04 -8.12
CA ALA A 53 -13.87 -22.42 -7.73
C ALA A 53 -13.65 -22.35 -6.21
N LEU A 54 -14.23 -21.34 -5.56
CA LEU A 54 -14.14 -21.14 -4.11
C LEU A 54 -15.19 -21.94 -3.31
N GLY A 55 -16.15 -22.59 -3.98
CA GLY A 55 -17.20 -23.39 -3.32
C GLY A 55 -18.21 -22.56 -2.51
N ILE A 56 -18.44 -21.30 -2.89
CA ILE A 56 -19.28 -20.34 -2.15
C ILE A 56 -20.37 -19.74 -3.04
N SER A 57 -21.26 -18.94 -2.44
CA SER A 57 -22.29 -18.20 -3.19
C SER A 57 -21.70 -17.00 -3.94
N ARG A 58 -22.43 -16.49 -4.94
CA ARG A 58 -21.98 -15.36 -5.78
C ARG A 58 -21.98 -14.01 -5.06
N THR A 59 -22.80 -13.82 -4.04
CA THR A 59 -22.96 -12.52 -3.35
C THR A 59 -21.64 -12.00 -2.74
N PRO A 60 -20.95 -12.76 -1.86
CA PRO A 60 -19.69 -12.29 -1.27
C PRO A 60 -18.57 -12.11 -2.32
N VAL A 61 -18.62 -12.88 -3.42
CA VAL A 61 -17.69 -12.70 -4.55
C VAL A 61 -17.92 -11.35 -5.24
N ARG A 62 -19.18 -10.97 -5.49
CA ARG A 62 -19.49 -9.67 -6.11
C ARG A 62 -19.13 -8.50 -5.20
N GLU A 63 -19.29 -8.65 -3.89
CA GLU A 63 -18.86 -7.66 -2.89
C GLU A 63 -17.33 -7.48 -2.92
N ALA A 64 -16.58 -8.58 -2.92
CA ALA A 64 -15.12 -8.56 -3.03
C ALA A 64 -14.66 -7.91 -4.36
N LEU A 65 -15.25 -8.30 -5.49
CA LEU A 65 -14.95 -7.69 -6.81
C LEU A 65 -15.30 -6.20 -6.84
N GLN A 66 -16.37 -5.79 -6.15
CA GLN A 66 -16.71 -4.38 -6.01
C GLN A 66 -15.62 -3.65 -5.22
N ARG A 67 -15.15 -4.18 -4.08
CA ARG A 67 -14.03 -3.58 -3.33
C ARG A 67 -12.74 -3.51 -4.15
N LEU A 68 -12.39 -4.58 -4.87
CA LEU A 68 -11.23 -4.58 -5.79
C LEU A 68 -11.37 -3.53 -6.90
N THR A 69 -12.61 -3.23 -7.33
CA THR A 69 -12.87 -2.14 -8.27
C THR A 69 -12.62 -0.77 -7.65
N TRP A 70 -12.96 -0.59 -6.38
CA TRP A 70 -12.75 0.68 -5.67
C TRP A 70 -11.27 0.97 -5.45
N VAL A 71 -10.49 -0.05 -5.13
CA VAL A 71 -9.03 0.06 -4.97
C VAL A 71 -8.33 0.20 -6.33
N GLY A 72 -8.94 -0.27 -7.43
CA GLY A 72 -8.42 -0.12 -8.79
C GLY A 72 -7.64 -1.33 -9.31
N LEU A 73 -7.77 -2.50 -8.67
CA LEU A 73 -7.21 -3.77 -9.14
C LEU A 73 -8.08 -4.43 -10.22
N VAL A 74 -9.37 -4.12 -10.22
CA VAL A 74 -10.35 -4.62 -11.18
C VAL A 74 -11.10 -3.43 -11.78
N GLU A 75 -11.55 -3.55 -13.02
CA GLU A 75 -12.49 -2.60 -13.62
C GLU A 75 -13.73 -3.31 -14.16
N VAL A 76 -14.85 -2.58 -14.11
CA VAL A 76 -16.17 -3.08 -14.53
C VAL A 76 -16.71 -2.20 -15.64
N ALA A 77 -16.97 -2.80 -16.79
CA ALA A 77 -17.75 -2.21 -17.86
C ALA A 77 -19.13 -2.90 -17.88
N PRO A 78 -20.23 -2.17 -17.55
CA PRO A 78 -21.56 -2.73 -17.47
C PRO A 78 -21.94 -3.54 -18.72
N SER A 79 -22.40 -4.77 -18.50
CA SER A 79 -22.81 -5.72 -19.56
C SER A 79 -21.72 -6.09 -20.57
N ARG A 80 -20.44 -5.74 -20.32
CA ARG A 80 -19.31 -6.08 -21.19
C ARG A 80 -18.31 -6.99 -20.50
N TYR A 81 -17.77 -6.55 -19.36
CA TYR A 81 -16.74 -7.29 -18.64
C TYR A 81 -16.56 -6.80 -17.20
N THR A 82 -16.00 -7.70 -16.40
CA THR A 82 -15.21 -7.41 -15.21
C THR A 82 -13.83 -7.97 -15.50
N ARG A 83 -12.76 -7.19 -15.34
CA ARG A 83 -11.39 -7.64 -15.66
C ARG A 83 -10.35 -6.99 -14.76
N VAL A 84 -9.19 -7.62 -14.64
CA VAL A 84 -8.01 -7.04 -13.98
C VAL A 84 -7.56 -5.79 -14.74
N THR A 85 -7.21 -4.71 -14.03
CA THR A 85 -6.73 -3.48 -14.66
C THR A 85 -5.35 -3.67 -15.30
N GLU A 86 -5.12 -2.99 -16.43
CA GLU A 86 -3.82 -2.96 -17.10
C GLU A 86 -2.78 -2.22 -16.26
N ILE A 87 -1.50 -2.59 -16.37
CA ILE A 87 -0.38 -1.86 -15.75
C ILE A 87 0.26 -0.97 -16.81
N THR A 88 0.22 0.35 -16.60
CA THR A 88 0.82 1.36 -17.49
C THR A 88 1.97 2.07 -16.78
N ASP A 89 2.93 2.61 -17.54
CA ASP A 89 4.04 3.40 -17.00
C ASP A 89 3.54 4.62 -16.21
N GLU A 90 2.45 5.25 -16.65
CA GLU A 90 1.79 6.34 -15.94
C GLU A 90 1.27 5.91 -14.56
N MET A 91 0.68 4.71 -14.47
CA MET A 91 0.20 4.19 -13.20
C MET A 91 1.35 3.81 -12.27
N VAL A 92 2.44 3.25 -12.79
CA VAL A 92 3.66 2.97 -12.01
C VAL A 92 4.24 4.28 -11.47
N SER A 93 4.38 5.30 -12.31
CA SER A 93 4.85 6.63 -11.92
C SER A 93 3.97 7.27 -10.84
N SER A 94 2.65 7.26 -11.04
CA SER A 94 1.68 7.79 -10.05
C SER A 94 1.75 7.03 -8.71
N THR A 95 2.02 5.71 -8.77
CA THR A 95 2.19 4.89 -7.56
C THR A 95 3.48 5.26 -6.83
N LEU A 96 4.57 5.49 -7.56
CA LEU A 96 5.84 5.94 -6.97
C LEU A 96 5.71 7.32 -6.32
N GLU A 97 5.01 8.25 -6.97
CA GLU A 97 4.71 9.57 -6.41
C GLU A 97 3.90 9.45 -5.10
N TYR A 98 2.81 8.67 -5.13
CA TYR A 98 1.99 8.39 -3.96
C TYR A 98 2.83 7.81 -2.81
N MET A 99 3.65 6.79 -3.11
CA MET A 99 4.48 6.10 -2.11
C MET A 99 5.54 7.01 -1.52
N GLY A 100 6.17 7.87 -2.32
CA GLY A 100 7.13 8.85 -1.80
C GLY A 100 6.49 9.81 -0.80
N MET A 101 5.26 10.27 -1.06
CA MET A 101 4.52 11.12 -0.13
C MET A 101 4.14 10.37 1.15
N GLN A 102 3.67 9.13 1.03
CA GLN A 102 3.27 8.34 2.20
C GLN A 102 4.46 7.95 3.07
N ALA A 103 5.61 7.60 2.46
CA ALA A 103 6.81 7.27 3.21
C ALA A 103 7.36 8.46 4.00
N SER A 104 7.33 9.65 3.40
CA SER A 104 7.62 10.92 4.07
C SER A 104 6.74 11.13 5.32
N ILE A 105 5.44 10.91 5.20
CA ILE A 105 4.49 11.04 6.32
C ILE A 105 4.74 9.97 7.38
N ALA A 106 4.90 8.71 6.97
CA ALA A 106 5.13 7.58 7.86
C ALA A 106 6.39 7.81 8.72
N LEU A 107 7.48 8.23 8.09
CA LEU A 107 8.73 8.53 8.77
C LEU A 107 8.57 9.63 9.81
N GLN A 108 7.95 10.77 9.47
CA GLN A 108 7.74 11.86 10.42
C GLN A 108 6.89 11.43 11.61
N LEU A 109 5.81 10.69 11.35
CA LEU A 109 4.92 10.22 12.40
C LEU A 109 5.59 9.20 13.31
N ALA A 110 6.37 8.28 12.73
CA ALA A 110 7.10 7.26 13.46
C ALA A 110 8.24 7.86 14.28
N MET A 111 9.06 8.75 13.69
CA MET A 111 10.21 9.35 14.37
C MET A 111 9.84 10.15 15.62
N ARG A 112 8.63 10.71 15.68
CA ARG A 112 8.11 11.41 16.86
C ARG A 112 7.64 10.49 17.98
N ARG A 113 7.50 9.19 17.72
CA ARG A 113 6.80 8.23 18.58
C ARG A 113 7.61 6.99 18.92
N MET A 114 8.55 6.60 18.07
CA MET A 114 9.43 5.47 18.30
C MET A 114 10.31 5.70 19.52
N ASP A 115 10.51 4.65 20.31
CA ASP A 115 11.59 4.61 21.28
C ASP A 115 12.94 4.26 20.64
N ALA A 116 13.99 4.14 21.46
CA ALA A 116 15.34 3.87 20.98
C ALA A 116 15.51 2.47 20.38
N ASP A 117 14.79 1.47 20.91
CA ASP A 117 14.85 0.10 20.41
C ASP A 117 14.10 0.01 19.08
N GLU A 118 12.93 0.63 19.00
CA GLU A 118 12.13 0.70 17.77
C GLU A 118 12.82 1.48 16.65
N LEU A 119 13.56 2.53 16.99
CA LEU A 119 14.42 3.25 16.04
C LEU A 119 15.58 2.37 15.56
N THR A 120 16.19 1.60 16.46
CA THR A 120 17.27 0.66 16.11
C THR A 120 16.76 -0.39 15.14
N ASP A 121 15.56 -0.92 15.35
CA ASP A 121 14.90 -1.86 14.44
C ASP A 121 14.65 -1.22 13.07
N ALA A 122 14.10 0.00 13.02
CA ALA A 122 13.86 0.72 11.76
C ALA A 122 15.15 0.94 10.96
N VAL A 123 16.23 1.35 11.64
CA VAL A 123 17.57 1.51 11.03
C VAL A 123 18.11 0.17 10.54
N GLY A 124 17.86 -0.92 11.28
CA GLY A 124 18.23 -2.27 10.86
C GLY A 124 17.52 -2.73 9.59
N ILE A 125 16.27 -2.33 9.36
CA ILE A 125 15.56 -2.56 8.09
C ILE A 125 16.20 -1.72 6.97
N LEU A 126 16.45 -0.44 7.22
CA LEU A 126 17.11 0.45 6.26
C LEU A 126 18.51 -0.05 5.87
N ASP A 127 19.26 -0.64 6.79
CA ASP A 127 20.56 -1.27 6.51
C ASP A 127 20.44 -2.43 5.52
N ARG A 128 19.33 -3.19 5.54
CA ARG A 128 19.05 -4.23 4.53
C ARG A 128 18.71 -3.64 3.17
N VAL A 129 18.01 -2.50 3.13
CA VAL A 129 17.76 -1.75 1.87
C VAL A 129 19.09 -1.32 1.25
N VAL A 130 20.00 -0.76 2.05
CA VAL A 130 21.35 -0.34 1.59
C VAL A 130 22.11 -1.55 1.03
N ALA A 131 22.15 -2.65 1.78
CA ALA A 131 22.88 -3.86 1.37
C ALA A 131 22.33 -4.47 0.06
N ALA A 132 21.00 -4.54 -0.09
CA ALA A 132 20.37 -5.02 -1.33
C ALA A 132 20.67 -4.10 -2.52
N THR A 133 20.73 -2.78 -2.28
CA THR A 133 21.10 -1.80 -3.32
C THR A 133 22.56 -1.98 -3.75
N GLU A 134 23.48 -2.18 -2.81
CA GLU A 134 24.91 -2.46 -3.06
C GLU A 134 25.12 -3.76 -3.83
N ALA A 135 24.31 -4.79 -3.53
CA ALA A 135 24.34 -6.08 -4.22
C ALA A 135 23.70 -6.05 -5.62
N GLY A 136 23.00 -4.97 -5.99
CA GLY A 136 22.26 -4.90 -7.25
C GLY A 136 20.99 -5.76 -7.28
N GLU A 137 20.49 -6.16 -6.11
CA GLU A 137 19.31 -7.01 -5.95
C GLU A 137 18.04 -6.16 -5.91
N ALA A 138 17.57 -5.72 -7.08
CA ALA A 138 16.46 -4.78 -7.19
C ALA A 138 15.16 -5.24 -6.50
N GLU A 139 14.84 -6.54 -6.59
CA GLU A 139 13.66 -7.12 -5.93
C GLU A 139 13.79 -7.10 -4.41
N ALA A 140 14.95 -7.52 -3.88
CA ALA A 140 15.22 -7.48 -2.44
C ALA A 140 15.20 -6.03 -1.91
N MET A 141 15.78 -5.09 -2.66
CA MET A 141 15.76 -3.67 -2.32
C MET A 141 14.32 -3.14 -2.22
N MET A 142 13.45 -3.48 -3.18
CA MET A 142 12.05 -3.06 -3.16
C MET A 142 11.30 -3.68 -1.97
N ASN A 143 11.45 -5.00 -1.76
CA ASN A 143 10.79 -5.71 -0.67
C ASN A 143 11.18 -5.13 0.70
N GLU A 144 12.46 -4.86 0.94
CA GLU A 144 12.93 -4.26 2.20
C GLU A 144 12.49 -2.79 2.34
N SER A 145 12.36 -2.05 1.23
CA SER A 145 11.83 -0.67 1.26
C SER A 145 10.35 -0.65 1.64
N LEU A 146 9.56 -1.59 1.13
CA LEU A 146 8.15 -1.77 1.53
C LEU A 146 8.04 -2.22 2.99
N ALA A 147 8.92 -3.12 3.44
CA ALA A 147 8.97 -3.55 4.83
C ALA A 147 9.33 -2.40 5.79
N LEU A 148 10.27 -1.52 5.40
CA LEU A 148 10.59 -0.31 6.16
C LEU A 148 9.37 0.59 6.27
N LEU A 149 8.66 0.80 5.16
CA LEU A 149 7.45 1.62 5.17
C LEU A 149 6.36 1.02 6.06
N GLU A 150 6.08 -0.27 5.94
CA GLU A 150 5.11 -0.98 6.78
C GLU A 150 5.45 -0.84 8.27
N TYR A 151 6.73 -1.01 8.61
CA TYR A 151 7.22 -0.82 9.98
C TYR A 151 6.97 0.61 10.47
N LEU A 152 7.33 1.63 9.69
CA LEU A 152 7.12 3.04 10.04
C LEU A 152 5.62 3.38 10.17
N VAL A 153 4.76 2.83 9.29
CA VAL A 153 3.30 2.98 9.40
C VAL A 153 2.80 2.39 10.73
N GLY A 154 3.29 1.20 11.11
CA GLY A 154 2.97 0.59 12.41
C GLY A 154 3.39 1.44 13.60
N LYS A 155 4.54 2.12 13.52
CA LYS A 155 5.04 3.04 14.57
C LYS A 155 4.44 4.44 14.50
N SER A 156 3.65 4.75 13.49
CA SER A 156 3.03 6.07 13.33
C SER A 156 1.96 6.39 14.39
N ALA A 157 1.46 5.40 15.13
CA ALA A 157 0.32 5.49 16.05
C ALA A 157 -0.85 6.35 15.52
N ASN A 158 -1.06 6.32 14.20
CA ASN A 158 -2.12 7.04 13.52
C ASN A 158 -3.05 6.02 12.83
N PRO A 159 -4.18 5.64 13.48
CA PRO A 159 -5.04 4.58 12.96
C PRO A 159 -5.70 4.93 11.63
N VAL A 160 -5.93 6.23 11.36
CA VAL A 160 -6.49 6.68 10.07
C VAL A 160 -5.47 6.49 8.96
N PHE A 161 -4.22 6.88 9.21
CA PHE A 161 -3.14 6.69 8.24
C PHE A 161 -2.87 5.21 7.98
N ALA A 162 -2.77 4.39 9.03
CA ALA A 162 -2.58 2.96 8.91
C ALA A 162 -3.70 2.28 8.10
N ALA A 163 -4.96 2.67 8.32
CA ALA A 163 -6.09 2.14 7.56
C ALA A 163 -6.01 2.50 6.06
N MET A 164 -5.65 3.75 5.73
CA MET A 164 -5.51 4.18 4.33
C MET A 164 -4.33 3.50 3.63
N MET A 165 -3.23 3.26 4.34
CA MET A 165 -2.08 2.51 3.82
C MET A 165 -2.42 1.03 3.58
N ALA A 166 -3.19 0.42 4.48
CA ALA A 166 -3.64 -0.96 4.30
C ALA A 166 -4.54 -1.12 3.07
N GLU A 167 -5.47 -0.19 2.85
CA GLU A 167 -6.43 -0.26 1.74
C GLU A 167 -5.74 -0.20 0.35
N THR A 168 -4.63 0.50 0.23
CA THR A 168 -3.89 0.65 -1.05
C THR A 168 -2.74 -0.34 -1.23
N SER A 169 -2.41 -1.13 -0.20
CA SER A 169 -1.23 -2.01 -0.15
C SER A 169 -1.12 -2.97 -1.35
N LEU A 170 -2.21 -3.65 -1.70
CA LEU A 170 -2.25 -4.59 -2.83
C LEU A 170 -2.08 -3.88 -4.18
N LEU A 171 -2.64 -2.68 -4.33
CA LEU A 171 -2.50 -1.88 -5.55
C LEU A 171 -1.05 -1.50 -5.79
N VAL A 172 -0.40 -1.01 -4.73
CA VAL A 172 1.01 -0.63 -4.71
C VAL A 172 1.89 -1.83 -5.03
N ALA A 173 1.71 -2.95 -4.31
CA ALA A 173 2.47 -4.17 -4.51
C ALA A 173 2.37 -4.65 -5.97
N ARG A 174 1.15 -4.68 -6.53
CA ARG A 174 0.89 -5.06 -7.92
C ARG A 174 1.60 -4.12 -8.92
N ASN A 175 1.52 -2.81 -8.71
CA ASN A 175 2.11 -1.82 -9.60
C ASN A 175 3.64 -1.84 -9.60
N LEU A 176 4.24 -2.06 -8.43
CA LEU A 176 5.69 -1.97 -8.26
C LEU A 176 6.41 -3.32 -8.40
N ARG A 177 5.69 -4.44 -8.51
CA ARG A 177 6.25 -5.80 -8.59
C ARG A 177 7.38 -5.95 -9.61
N HIS A 178 7.21 -5.37 -10.80
CA HIS A 178 8.17 -5.49 -11.90
C HIS A 178 9.05 -4.24 -12.05
N LEU A 179 8.95 -3.29 -11.12
CA LEU A 179 9.73 -2.06 -11.19
C LEU A 179 11.21 -2.42 -11.10
N ARG A 180 11.93 -2.05 -12.16
CA ARG A 180 13.38 -1.96 -12.12
C ARG A 180 13.74 -0.51 -11.85
N PRO A 181 14.65 -0.21 -10.92
CA PRO A 181 15.11 1.16 -10.70
C PRO A 181 15.86 1.64 -11.95
N GLU A 182 15.17 2.31 -12.87
CA GLU A 182 15.76 2.85 -14.10
C GLU A 182 16.38 4.25 -13.89
N GLU A 183 15.97 4.96 -12.82
CA GLU A 183 16.45 6.32 -12.55
C GLU A 183 17.58 6.37 -11.50
N GLY A 184 18.66 7.09 -11.85
CA GLY A 184 19.83 7.32 -11.02
C GLY A 184 20.85 6.17 -10.99
N SER A 185 22.10 6.47 -10.65
CA SER A 185 23.10 5.42 -10.44
C SER A 185 22.82 4.68 -9.13
N ALA A 186 23.23 3.42 -9.03
CA ALA A 186 23.17 2.68 -7.75
C ALA A 186 23.92 3.44 -6.64
N ALA A 187 25.00 4.14 -6.99
CA ALA A 187 25.76 4.96 -6.06
C ALA A 187 24.92 6.10 -5.46
N ASP A 188 24.12 6.78 -6.29
CA ASP A 188 23.23 7.86 -5.82
C ASP A 188 22.19 7.32 -4.84
N ARG A 189 21.58 6.16 -5.16
CA ARG A 189 20.60 5.51 -4.27
C ARG A 189 21.20 5.08 -2.93
N ILE A 190 22.40 4.50 -2.96
CA ILE A 190 23.11 4.09 -1.74
C ILE A 190 23.40 5.30 -0.87
N GLU A 191 23.93 6.38 -1.45
CA GLU A 191 24.20 7.61 -0.71
C GLU A 191 22.91 8.17 -0.10
N CYS A 192 21.83 8.18 -0.89
CA CYS A 192 20.51 8.56 -0.41
C CYS A 192 20.06 7.77 0.83
N PHE A 193 20.09 6.43 0.79
CA PHE A 193 19.70 5.63 1.96
C PHE A 193 20.62 5.86 3.18
N ARG A 194 21.91 6.14 2.96
CA ARG A 194 22.86 6.46 4.04
C ARG A 194 22.59 7.82 4.67
N GLU A 195 22.21 8.83 3.88
CA GLU A 195 21.78 10.14 4.39
C GLU A 195 20.53 9.99 5.27
N MET A 196 19.51 9.24 4.80
CA MET A 196 18.32 8.93 5.59
C MET A 196 18.67 8.26 6.91
N ARG A 197 19.55 7.24 6.86
CA ARG A 197 20.03 6.52 8.03
C ARG A 197 20.69 7.46 9.05
N ALA A 198 21.56 8.35 8.58
CA ALA A 198 22.24 9.31 9.44
C ALA A 198 21.24 10.29 10.09
N ALA A 199 20.26 10.76 9.34
CA ALA A 199 19.21 11.65 9.85
C ALA A 199 18.33 10.94 10.90
N MET A 200 17.95 9.69 10.67
CA MET A 200 17.20 8.88 11.64
C MET A 200 17.96 8.71 12.96
N LEU A 201 19.25 8.36 12.89
CA LEU A 201 20.11 8.20 14.08
C LEU A 201 20.35 9.53 14.82
N ALA A 202 20.33 10.66 14.11
CA ALA A 202 20.42 11.98 14.70
C ALA A 202 19.08 12.50 15.28
N GLY A 203 17.98 11.79 15.05
CA GLY A 203 16.64 12.25 15.42
C GLY A 203 16.13 13.42 14.57
N ASP A 204 16.73 13.67 13.41
CA ASP A 204 16.37 14.77 12.50
C ASP A 204 15.31 14.29 11.49
N ALA A 205 14.06 14.28 11.95
CA ALA A 205 12.92 13.87 11.14
C ALA A 205 12.69 14.77 9.90
N ASP A 206 13.07 16.05 9.96
CA ASP A 206 12.85 17.00 8.86
C ASP A 206 13.86 16.76 7.73
N SER A 207 15.12 16.46 8.06
CA SER A 207 16.12 16.07 7.05
C SER A 207 15.77 14.73 6.40
N ALA A 208 15.29 13.78 7.20
CA ALA A 208 14.85 12.48 6.69
C ALA A 208 13.59 12.59 5.81
N GLU A 209 12.67 13.51 6.13
CA GLU A 209 11.49 13.83 5.30
C GLU A 209 11.89 14.47 3.96
N LYS A 210 12.71 15.53 4.00
CA LYS A 210 13.17 16.26 2.81
C LYS A 210 13.90 15.35 1.83
N TRP A 211 14.61 14.35 2.36
CA TRP A 211 15.23 13.31 1.58
C TRP A 211 14.21 12.49 0.77
N PHE A 212 13.15 11.96 1.40
CA PHE A 212 12.13 11.17 0.70
C PHE A 212 11.49 11.97 -0.45
N ARG A 213 11.19 13.25 -0.18
CA ARG A 213 10.62 14.13 -1.20
C ARG A 213 11.56 14.29 -2.41
N LYS A 214 12.85 14.53 -2.15
CA LYS A 214 13.88 14.65 -3.20
C LYS A 214 14.01 13.38 -4.04
N GLN A 215 14.00 12.21 -3.41
CA GLN A 215 14.20 10.92 -4.10
C GLN A 215 13.04 10.55 -5.03
N HIS A 216 11.81 10.94 -4.69
CA HIS A 216 10.63 10.64 -5.48
C HIS A 216 10.22 11.80 -6.41
N GLY A 217 11.09 12.78 -6.63
CA GLY A 217 10.80 13.94 -7.47
C GLY A 217 9.65 14.82 -6.94
N ILE A 218 9.28 14.66 -5.67
CA ILE A 218 8.20 15.42 -5.04
C ILE A 218 8.77 16.79 -4.67
N GLY A 219 8.38 17.80 -5.46
CA GLY A 219 8.91 19.15 -5.38
C GLY A 219 8.91 19.74 -3.96
N VAL A 220 10.08 20.17 -3.51
CA VAL A 220 10.25 21.12 -2.40
C VAL A 220 10.16 22.53 -2.97
N ASP A 221 9.00 22.90 -3.51
CA ASP A 221 8.77 24.30 -3.87
C ASP A 221 8.33 25.06 -2.61
N THR A 222 9.30 25.34 -1.74
CA THR A 222 9.14 26.30 -0.65
C THR A 222 9.16 27.71 -1.25
N SER A 223 8.06 28.08 -1.90
CA SER A 223 7.83 29.42 -2.44
C SER A 223 6.37 29.84 -2.25
N LEU A 224 5.95 30.07 -0.99
CA LEU A 224 4.88 31.02 -0.64
C LEU A 224 5.22 31.71 0.68
#